data_AF-A0A820A3C3-F1
#
_entry.id   AF-A0A820A3C3-F1
#
_cell.length_a   1.000
_cell.length_b   1.000
_cell.length_c   1.000
_cell.angle_alpha   90.00
_cell.angle_beta   90.00
_cell.angle_gamma   90.00
#
_symmetry.space_group_name_H-M   'P 1'
#
loop_
_entity.id
_entity.type
_entity.pdbx_description
1 polymer ?
#
loop_
_entity_poly.entity_id
_entity_poly.type
_entity_poly.pdbx_seq_one_letter_code
_entity_poly.pdbx_strand_id
1 'polypeptide(L)' 'SIYLKTTELSKVLFARYLLENTPYNQIHNCVTFFHDELIKSPSFPRKPLESDYNLYTRISYKELFNLDMLHKYNW' A
#
# COMPACT_ATOMS: atom_id res chain seq x y z
N SER A 1 1.44 -8.91 15.34
CA SER A 1 1.48 -10.40 15.38
C SER A 1 1.27 -10.94 13.95
N ILE A 2 1.45 -12.24 13.73
CA ILE A 2 1.24 -12.87 12.40
C ILE A 2 -0.18 -12.62 11.87
N TYR A 3 -1.17 -12.62 12.76
CA TYR A 3 -2.57 -12.33 12.48
C TYR A 3 -2.76 -10.98 11.78
N LEU A 4 -2.16 -9.91 12.31
CA LEU A 4 -2.25 -8.57 11.72
C LEU A 4 -1.71 -8.54 10.29
N LYS A 5 -0.58 -9.23 10.03
CA LYS A 5 0.02 -9.30 8.69
C LYS A 5 -0.89 -10.05 7.71
N THR A 6 -1.50 -11.16 8.14
CA THR A 6 -2.46 -11.92 7.32
C THR A 6 -3.70 -11.09 7.03
N THR A 7 -4.25 -10.38 8.01
CA THR A 7 -5.42 -9.52 7.84
C THR A 7 -5.17 -8.40 6.83
N GLU A 8 -4.03 -7.72 6.92
CA GLU A 8 -3.68 -6.67 5.94
C GLU A 8 -3.48 -7.24 4.53
N LEU A 9 -2.83 -8.41 4.41
CA LEU A 9 -2.68 -9.09 3.14
C LEU A 9 -4.04 -9.47 2.51
N SER A 10 -4.98 -10.00 3.31
CA SER A 10 -6.32 -10.33 2.85
C SER A 10 -7.09 -9.11 2.34
N LYS A 11 -6.96 -7.95 3.00
CA LYS A 11 -7.58 -6.70 2.53
C LYS A 11 -7.05 -6.26 1.17
N VAL A 12 -5.74 -6.35 0.96
CA VAL A 12 -5.10 -6.01 -0.32
C VAL A 12 -5.56 -6.96 -1.43
N LEU A 13 -5.56 -8.27 -1.17
CA LEU A 13 -6.02 -9.27 -2.14
C LEU A 13 -7.49 -9.09 -2.50
N PHE A 14 -8.33 -8.76 -1.50
CA PHE A 14 -9.75 -8.49 -1.73
C PHE A 14 -9.98 -7.23 -2.56
N ALA A 15 -9.29 -6.13 -2.25
CA ALA A 15 -9.39 -4.89 -3.02
C ALA A 15 -8.97 -5.10 -4.48
N ARG A 16 -7.88 -5.85 -4.69
CA ARG A 16 -7.42 -6.25 -6.02
C ARG A 16 -8.46 -7.07 -6.77
N TYR A 17 -9.00 -8.11 -6.13
CA TYR A 17 -10.02 -8.96 -6.73
C TYR A 17 -11.26 -8.14 -7.15
N LEU A 18 -11.72 -7.22 -6.29
CA LEU A 18 -12.84 -6.35 -6.62
C LEU A 18 -12.54 -5.47 -7.83
N LEU A 19 -11.37 -4.81 -7.87
CA LEU A 19 -11.00 -3.97 -9.01
C LEU A 19 -10.89 -4.76 -10.32
N GLU A 20 -10.35 -5.98 -10.28
CA GLU A 20 -10.19 -6.84 -11.47
C GLU A 20 -11.52 -7.41 -11.97
N ASN A 21 -12.50 -7.62 -11.09
CA ASN A 21 -13.78 -8.25 -11.43
C ASN A 21 -14.96 -7.25 -11.53
N THR A 22 -14.73 -5.97 -11.22
CA THR A 22 -15.76 -4.94 -11.37
C THR A 22 -15.96 -4.62 -12.84
N PRO A 23 -17.21 -4.64 -13.35
CA PRO A 23 -17.51 -4.22 -14.71
C PRO A 23 -17.01 -2.80 -15.02
N TYR A 24 -16.56 -2.55 -16.25
CA TYR A 24 -15.96 -1.27 -16.64
C TYR A 24 -16.87 -0.05 -16.35
N ASN A 25 -18.19 -0.20 -16.51
CA ASN A 25 -19.16 0.87 -16.21
C ASN A 25 -19.32 1.17 -14.71
N GLN A 26 -18.79 0.32 -13.83
CA GLN A 26 -18.86 0.46 -12.37
C GLN A 26 -17.50 0.66 -11.72
N ILE A 27 -16.39 0.57 -12.48
CA ILE A 27 -15.04 0.67 -11.94
C ILE A 27 -14.80 1.99 -11.22
N HIS A 28 -15.36 3.09 -11.73
CA HIS A 28 -15.27 4.40 -11.10
C HIS A 28 -15.85 4.39 -9.68
N ASN A 29 -17.05 3.81 -9.50
CA ASN A 29 -17.68 3.72 -8.19
C ASN A 29 -16.87 2.85 -7.22
N CYS A 30 -16.30 1.75 -7.72
CA CYS A 30 -15.44 0.85 -6.95
C CYS A 30 -14.16 1.56 -6.49
N VAL A 31 -13.51 2.31 -7.38
CA VAL A 31 -12.31 3.11 -7.04
C VAL A 31 -12.64 4.20 -6.03
N THR A 32 -13.72 4.96 -6.24
CA THR A 32 -14.16 6.01 -5.32
C THR A 32 -14.48 5.46 -3.92
N PHE A 33 -15.14 4.30 -3.85
CA PHE A 33 -15.39 3.60 -2.58
C PHE A 33 -14.07 3.29 -1.84
N PHE A 34 -13.09 2.70 -2.53
CA PHE A 34 -11.80 2.40 -1.90
C PHE A 34 -11.05 3.65 -1.47
N HIS A 35 -11.08 4.70 -2.29
CA HIS A 35 -10.47 5.98 -1.96
C HIS A 35 -11.05 6.56 -0.66
N ASP A 36 -12.37 6.61 -0.54
CA ASP A 36 -13.05 7.17 0.63
C ASP A 36 -12.77 6.35 1.89
N GLU A 37 -12.74 5.02 1.79
CA GLU A 37 -12.40 4.15 2.92
C GLU A 37 -10.92 4.24 3.31
N LEU A 38 -10.02 4.34 2.33
CA LEU A 38 -8.59 4.46 2.61
C LEU A 38 -8.26 5.78 3.30
N ILE A 39 -8.84 6.90 2.87
CA ILE A 39 -8.58 8.21 3.50
C ILE A 39 -9.05 8.28 4.95
N LYS A 40 -10.10 7.52 5.31
CA LYS A 40 -10.57 7.42 6.70
C LYS A 40 -9.69 6.53 7.56
N SER A 41 -8.82 5.71 6.97
CA SER A 41 -7.96 4.83 7.72
C SER A 41 -6.88 5.65 8.45
N PRO A 42 -6.73 5.52 9.78
CA PRO A 42 -5.74 6.29 10.56
C PRO A 42 -4.29 5.96 10.18
N SER A 43 -4.07 4.86 9.46
CA SER A 43 -2.80 4.44 8.88
C SER A 43 -2.54 5.01 7.47
N PHE A 44 -3.46 5.82 6.94
CA PHE A 44 -3.40 6.43 5.62
C PHE A 44 -3.29 7.97 5.72
N PRO A 45 -2.50 8.63 4.84
CA PRO A 45 -1.54 8.00 3.94
C PRO A 45 -0.44 7.38 4.78
N ARG A 46 0.00 6.16 4.40
CA ARG A 46 1.20 5.57 5.00
C ARG A 46 2.27 6.65 4.96
N LYS A 47 2.82 7.03 6.11
CA LYS A 47 4.06 7.82 6.13
C LYS A 47 4.99 7.14 5.13
N PRO A 48 5.35 7.79 3.99
CA PRO A 48 6.31 7.20 3.05
C PRO A 48 7.49 6.82 3.90
N LEU A 49 7.93 5.55 3.89
CA LEU A 49 8.95 4.99 4.80
C LEU A 49 9.83 6.13 5.30
N GLU A 50 9.47 6.71 6.45
CA GLU A 50 10.13 7.93 6.92
C GLU A 50 11.42 7.36 7.42
N SER A 51 12.37 7.37 6.51
CA SER A 51 13.68 6.79 6.56
C SER A 51 14.12 6.53 7.99
N ASP A 52 13.76 5.37 8.54
CA ASP A 52 14.19 4.99 9.88
C ASP A 52 15.71 4.95 9.78
N TYR A 53 16.40 5.94 10.36
CA TYR A 53 17.85 6.10 10.18
C TYR A 53 18.61 4.82 10.57
N ASN A 54 18.00 4.04 11.48
CA ASN A 54 18.46 2.72 11.92
C ASN A 54 18.26 1.58 10.89
N LEU A 55 17.41 1.75 9.88
CA LEU A 55 17.25 0.81 8.77
C LEU A 55 18.35 0.99 7.72
N TYR A 56 18.77 2.23 7.44
CA TYR A 56 19.86 2.55 6.51
C TYR A 56 21.25 2.12 7.01
N THR A 57 21.43 1.98 8.31
CA THR A 57 22.68 1.48 8.89
C THR A 57 22.78 -0.04 8.84
N ARG A 58 21.64 -0.74 8.69
CA ARG A 58 21.56 -2.21 8.80
C ARG A 58 21.40 -2.92 7.47
N ILE A 59 20.85 -2.23 6.47
CA ILE A 59 20.72 -2.68 5.08
C ILE A 59 21.57 -1.73 4.24
N SER A 60 22.39 -2.27 3.34
CA SER A 60 23.21 -1.49 2.40
C SER A 60 22.36 -0.35 1.81
N TYR A 61 22.76 0.89 2.09
CA TYR A 61 22.04 2.13 1.75
C TYR A 61 21.52 2.13 0.31
N LYS A 62 22.27 1.50 -0.60
CA LYS A 62 21.98 1.38 -2.02
C LYS A 62 20.75 0.51 -2.33
N GLU A 63 20.59 -0.62 -1.64
CA GLU A 63 19.46 -1.53 -1.85
C GLU A 63 18.15 -0.91 -1.35
N LEU A 64 18.20 -0.25 -0.19
CA LEU A 64 17.03 0.42 0.38
C LEU A 64 16.63 1.66 -0.42
N PHE A 65 17.61 2.43 -0.91
CA PHE A 65 17.37 3.55 -1.82
C PHE A 65 16.69 3.11 -3.12
N ASN A 66 17.14 1.99 -3.70
CA ASN A 66 16.52 1.46 -4.92
C ASN A 66 15.08 1.00 -4.67
N LEU A 67 14.79 0.39 -3.51
CA LEU A 67 13.44 0.02 -3.12
C LEU A 67 12.54 1.23 -2.88
N ASP A 68 13.06 2.28 -2.25
CA ASP A 68 12.34 3.54 -2.02
C ASP A 68 12.05 4.29 -3.33
N MET A 69 13.01 4.31 -4.27
CA MET A 69 12.79 4.84 -5.62
C MET A 69 11.74 4.05 -6.40
N LEU A 70 11.78 2.71 -6.36
CA LEU A 70 10.78 1.86 -7.00
C LEU A 70 9.38 2.07 -6.40
N HIS A 71 9.29 2.32 -5.09
CA HIS A 71 8.02 2.60 -4.43
C HIS A 71 7.48 3.98 -4.81
N LYS A 72 8.33 4.99 -4.99
CA LYS A 72 7.96 6.34 -5.45
C LYS A 72 7.60 6.40 -6.93
N TYR A 73 8.14 5.52 -7.76
CA TYR A 73 7.86 5.47 -9.19
C TYR A 73 6.56 4.72 -9.55
N ASN A 74 6.03 3.92 -8.62
CA ASN A 74 4.77 3.17 -8.76
C ASN A 74 3.55 3.90 -8.17
N TRP A 75 3.74 5.14 -7.72
CA TRP A 75 2.70 6.11 -7.39
C TRP A 75 2.75 7.25 -8.40
#